data_AF-A0A1B3PIU7-F1
#
_entry.id   AF-A0A1B3PIU7-F1
#
_cell.length_a   1.000
_cell.length_b   1.000
_cell.length_c   1.000
_cell.angle_alpha   90.00
_cell.angle_beta   90.00
_cell.angle_gamma   90.00
#
_symmetry.space_group_name_H-M   'P 1'
#
loop_
_entity.id
_entity.type
_entity.pdbx_description
1 polymer ?
#
loop_
_entity_poly.entity_id
_entity_poly.type
_entity_poly.pdbx_seq_one_letter_code
_entity_poly.pdbx_strand_id
1 'polypeptide(L)'
;MPDTTALPTATAEPLQQLALIESTLARFRDQACSASTLADTARAQTALLAALPPRYGEVLLGLLDRLESSALFSEESCSFSQKDLVANLEMWADKARGTLGVA
;
A
#
# COMPACT_ATOMS: atom_id res chain seq x y z
N MET A 1 -17.47 -32.95 15.48
CA MET A 1 -17.53 -32.25 14.18
C MET A 1 -18.13 -30.88 14.46
N PRO A 2 -17.38 -29.79 14.24
CA PRO A 2 -17.31 -29.23 12.90
C PRO A 2 -16.01 -29.58 12.20
N ASP A 3 -16.17 -30.14 11.00
CA ASP A 3 -15.19 -30.06 9.93
C ASP A 3 -15.22 -28.60 9.44
N THR A 4 -14.16 -27.84 9.69
CA THR A 4 -13.88 -26.64 8.92
C THR A 4 -12.51 -26.85 8.32
N THR A 5 -12.52 -27.55 7.19
CA THR A 5 -11.49 -27.50 6.16
C THR A 5 -10.95 -26.07 6.03
N ALA A 6 -9.83 -25.79 6.71
CA ALA A 6 -9.08 -24.55 6.55
C ALA A 6 -8.03 -24.80 5.47
N LEU A 7 -8.32 -24.34 4.25
CA LEU A 7 -7.42 -24.00 3.11
C LEU A 7 -8.37 -23.57 1.97
N PRO A 8 -8.31 -22.32 1.44
CA PRO A 8 -7.16 -21.80 0.69
C PRO A 8 -6.90 -20.29 0.93
N THR A 9 -6.56 -19.85 2.15
CA THR A 9 -6.34 -18.41 2.40
C THR A 9 -4.96 -17.90 1.96
N ALA A 10 -3.96 -18.80 1.83
CA ALA A 10 -2.57 -18.41 1.58
C ALA A 10 -2.34 -17.64 0.26
N THR A 11 -3.18 -17.86 -0.76
CA THR A 11 -3.09 -17.15 -2.05
C THR A 11 -3.92 -15.86 -2.07
N ALA A 12 -4.97 -15.77 -1.25
CA ALA A 12 -5.84 -14.59 -1.16
C ALA A 12 -5.27 -13.50 -0.25
N GLU A 13 -4.41 -13.88 0.70
CA GLU A 13 -3.77 -12.98 1.66
C GLU A 13 -3.10 -11.76 1.01
N PRO A 14 -2.20 -11.88 0.00
CA PRO A 14 -1.54 -10.73 -0.60
C PRO A 14 -2.54 -9.77 -1.29
N LEU A 15 -3.59 -10.29 -1.91
CA LEU A 15 -4.64 -9.47 -2.53
C LEU A 15 -5.47 -8.73 -1.47
N GLN A 16 -5.76 -9.37 -0.33
CA GLN A 16 -6.44 -8.73 0.79
C GLN A 16 -5.59 -7.62 1.42
N GLN A 17 -4.30 -7.88 1.60
CA GLN A 17 -3.35 -6.90 2.10
C GLN A 17 -3.19 -5.70 1.16
N LEU A 18 -3.19 -5.95 -0.15
CA LEU A 18 -3.21 -4.88 -1.15
C LEU A 18 -4.46 -4.02 -1.02
N ALA A 19 -5.65 -4.62 -0.92
CA ALA A 19 -6.90 -3.89 -0.74
C ALA A 19 -6.93 -3.06 0.57
N LEU A 20 -6.26 -3.53 1.62
CA LEU A 20 -6.07 -2.76 2.86
C LEU A 20 -5.25 -1.49 2.62
N ILE A 21 -4.17 -1.57 1.83
CA ILE A 21 -3.35 -0.41 1.47
C ILE A 21 -4.18 0.58 0.64
N GLU A 22 -4.92 0.11 -0.36
CA GLU A 22 -5.78 0.95 -1.21
C GLU A 22 -6.85 1.69 -0.42
N SER A 23 -7.53 0.99 0.50
CA SER A 23 -8.53 1.60 1.37
C SER A 23 -7.92 2.61 2.34
N THR A 24 -6.71 2.36 2.85
CA THR A 24 -5.98 3.31 3.72
C THR A 24 -5.52 4.53 2.93
N LEU A 25 -5.10 4.34 1.68
CA LEU A 25 -4.73 5.42 0.77
C LEU A 25 -5.94 6.31 0.42
N ALA A 26 -7.11 5.71 0.20
CA ALA A 26 -8.35 6.46 0.01
C ALA A 26 -8.70 7.31 1.25
N ARG A 27 -8.52 6.76 2.46
CA ARG A 27 -8.67 7.51 3.72
C ARG A 27 -7.65 8.64 3.87
N PHE A 28 -6.39 8.42 3.48
CA PHE A 28 -5.38 9.46 3.50
C PHE A 28 -5.75 10.61 2.56
N ARG A 29 -6.27 10.29 1.38
CA ARG A 29 -6.73 11.27 0.39
C ARG A 29 -7.94 12.09 0.87
N ASP A 30 -8.80 11.47 1.68
CA ASP A 30 -9.91 12.12 2.40
C ASP A 30 -9.43 12.88 3.66
N GLN A 31 -8.13 12.88 3.94
CA GLN A 31 -7.53 13.45 5.16
C GLN A 31 -8.04 12.79 6.45
N ALA A 32 -8.58 11.57 6.35
CA ALA A 32 -9.10 10.77 7.46
C ALA A 32 -8.01 9.95 8.20
N CYS A 33 -6.77 9.94 7.71
CA CYS A 33 -5.59 9.40 8.39
C CYS A 33 -4.31 10.13 7.93
N SER A 34 -3.19 9.94 8.65
CA SER A 34 -1.89 10.54 8.32
C SER A 34 -1.06 9.69 7.36
N ALA A 35 -0.04 10.31 6.74
CA ALA A 35 0.93 9.61 5.88
C ALA A 35 1.67 8.50 6.64
N SER A 36 1.99 8.73 7.90
CA SER A 36 2.62 7.73 8.78
C SER A 36 1.71 6.51 9.01
N THR A 37 0.41 6.69 9.22
CA THR A 37 -0.54 5.55 9.34
C THR A 37 -0.57 4.70 8.08
N LEU A 38 -0.59 5.34 6.90
CA LEU A 38 -0.53 4.63 5.62
C LEU A 38 0.79 3.85 5.48
N ALA A 39 1.91 4.49 5.82
CA ALA A 39 3.23 3.87 5.70
C ALA A 39 3.41 2.69 6.65
N ASP A 40 2.97 2.81 7.91
CA ASP A 40 2.99 1.73 8.89
C ASP A 40 2.12 0.55 8.43
N THR A 41 0.90 0.86 7.97
CA THR A 41 -0.03 -0.15 7.44
C THR A 41 0.60 -0.89 6.26
N ALA A 42 1.19 -0.19 5.29
CA ALA A 42 1.82 -0.79 4.13
C ALA A 42 3.05 -1.64 4.49
N ARG A 43 3.89 -1.17 5.43
CA ARG A 43 5.07 -1.93 5.92
C ARG A 43 4.69 -3.20 6.68
N ALA A 44 3.53 -3.20 7.35
CA ALA A 44 3.01 -4.38 8.03
C ALA A 44 2.54 -5.49 7.06
N GLN A 45 2.36 -5.21 5.77
CA GLN A 45 1.86 -6.17 4.79
C GLN A 45 2.97 -7.08 4.25
N THR A 46 3.48 -7.97 5.11
CA THR A 46 4.62 -8.83 4.78
C THR A 46 4.30 -9.91 3.73
N ALA A 47 3.09 -10.49 3.71
CA ALA A 47 2.74 -11.52 2.72
C ALA A 47 2.59 -10.93 1.30
N LEU A 48 2.09 -9.70 1.16
CA LEU A 48 2.09 -8.92 -0.07
C LEU A 48 3.52 -8.70 -0.58
N LEU A 49 4.41 -8.22 0.28
CA LEU A 49 5.81 -7.99 -0.06
C LEU A 49 6.54 -9.29 -0.43
N ALA A 50 6.19 -10.41 0.21
CA ALA A 50 6.75 -11.72 -0.09
C ALA A 50 6.23 -12.30 -1.42
N ALA A 51 4.98 -11.99 -1.81
CA ALA A 51 4.38 -12.45 -3.06
C ALA A 51 4.82 -11.62 -4.28
N LEU A 52 5.25 -10.37 -4.08
CA LEU A 52 5.72 -9.49 -5.14
C LEU A 52 7.25 -9.59 -5.35
N PRO A 53 7.76 -9.29 -6.56
CA PRO A 53 9.19 -9.16 -6.78
C PRO A 53 9.81 -8.07 -5.87
N PRO A 54 11.06 -8.23 -5.38
CA PRO A 54 11.66 -7.36 -4.37
C PRO A 54 11.69 -5.87 -4.76
N ARG A 55 11.82 -5.58 -6.07
CA ARG A 55 11.74 -4.22 -6.63
C ARG A 55 10.45 -3.47 -6.27
N TYR A 56 9.32 -4.17 -6.08
CA TYR A 56 8.06 -3.54 -5.69
C TYR A 56 8.12 -3.01 -4.26
N GLY A 57 8.74 -3.77 -3.35
CA GLY A 57 8.95 -3.35 -1.98
C GLY A 57 9.84 -2.12 -1.90
N GLU A 58 10.93 -2.08 -2.67
CA GLU A 58 11.81 -0.90 -2.73
C GLU A 58 11.07 0.35 -3.22
N VAL A 59 10.28 0.23 -4.29
CA VAL A 59 9.49 1.35 -4.82
C VAL A 59 8.43 1.80 -3.82
N LEU A 60 7.70 0.87 -3.19
CA LEU A 60 6.69 1.18 -2.18
C LEU A 60 7.31 1.96 -1.02
N LEU A 61 8.40 1.44 -0.44
CA LEU A 61 9.08 2.06 0.69
C LEU A 61 9.60 3.46 0.35
N GLY A 62 10.17 3.65 -0.85
CA GLY A 62 10.64 4.95 -1.31
C GLY A 62 9.52 5.97 -1.55
N LEU A 63 8.35 5.53 -2.03
CA LEU A 63 7.17 6.39 -2.17
C LEU A 63 6.61 6.81 -0.80
N LEU A 64 6.53 5.87 0.14
CA LEU A 64 6.08 6.13 1.51
C LEU A 64 7.01 7.09 2.25
N ASP A 65 8.33 6.91 2.16
CA ASP A 65 9.32 7.80 2.78
C ASP A 65 9.19 9.25 2.27
N ARG A 66 9.06 9.41 0.95
CA ARG A 66 8.81 10.73 0.34
C ARG A 66 7.49 11.33 0.78
N LEU A 67 6.45 10.51 0.96
CA LEU A 67 5.14 10.97 1.43
C LEU A 67 5.20 11.43 2.89
N GLU A 68 5.85 10.67 3.76
CA GLU A 68 6.06 11.00 5.18
C GLU A 68 6.88 12.31 5.31
N SER A 69 7.97 12.43 4.55
CA SER A 69 8.77 13.65 4.51
C SER A 69 7.96 14.85 3.97
N SER A 70 7.21 14.67 2.88
CA SER A 70 6.35 15.73 2.33
C SER A 70 5.26 16.17 3.31
N ALA A 71 4.78 15.27 4.18
CA ALA A 71 3.82 15.61 5.23
C ALA A 71 4.47 16.39 6.39
N LEU A 72 5.78 16.23 6.63
CA LEU A 72 6.53 16.94 7.68
C LEU A 72 6.97 18.35 7.24
N PHE A 73 7.25 18.57 5.96
CA PHE A 73 7.69 19.87 5.41
C PHE A 73 6.52 20.61 4.74
N SER A 74 5.70 21.31 5.53
CA SER A 74 4.44 21.89 5.05
C SER A 74 4.43 23.43 5.14
N GLU A 75 4.70 24.12 4.02
CA GLU A 75 4.37 25.56 3.88
C GLU A 75 3.57 25.85 2.59
N GLU A 76 3.97 25.44 1.37
CA GLU A 76 3.17 25.76 0.15
C GLU A 76 3.14 24.65 -0.93
N SER A 77 4.07 23.70 -0.91
CA SER A 77 4.25 22.70 -1.99
C SER A 77 3.47 21.38 -1.78
N CYS A 78 2.75 21.27 -0.65
CA CYS A 78 2.16 20.02 -0.19
C CYS A 78 1.04 19.53 -1.13
N SER A 79 0.22 20.41 -1.69
CA SER A 79 -0.94 19.98 -2.49
C SER A 79 -0.57 19.33 -3.82
N PHE A 80 0.53 19.73 -4.44
CA PHE A 80 0.91 19.20 -5.76
C PHE A 80 1.77 17.94 -5.62
N SER A 81 2.87 18.02 -4.87
CA SER A 81 3.80 16.89 -4.69
C SER A 81 3.14 15.71 -3.96
N GLN A 82 2.26 15.97 -2.97
CA GLN A 82 1.55 14.91 -2.26
C GLN A 82 0.52 14.20 -3.17
N LYS A 83 -0.19 14.95 -4.02
CA LYS A 83 -1.15 14.35 -4.97
C LYS A 83 -0.44 13.46 -5.99
N ASP A 84 0.72 13.89 -6.50
CA ASP A 84 1.54 13.08 -7.41
C ASP A 84 2.05 11.81 -6.73
N LEU A 85 2.53 11.92 -5.48
CA LEU A 85 2.94 10.75 -4.68
C LEU A 85 1.80 9.77 -4.43
N VAL A 86 0.59 10.27 -4.13
CA VAL A 86 -0.61 9.44 -3.97
C VAL A 86 -0.98 8.76 -5.28
N ALA A 87 -0.97 9.47 -6.41
CA ALA A 87 -1.23 8.88 -7.73
C ALA A 87 -0.19 7.81 -8.10
N ASN A 88 1.08 8.01 -7.75
CA ASN A 88 2.14 7.03 -7.96
C ASN A 88 1.93 5.77 -7.09
N LEU A 89 1.43 5.92 -5.86
CA LEU A 89 1.05 4.81 -4.99
C LEU A 89 -0.17 4.04 -5.53
N GLU A 90 -1.19 4.73 -6.05
CA GLU A 90 -2.34 4.10 -6.73
C GLU A 90 -1.88 3.29 -7.94
N MET A 91 -1.00 3.85 -8.77
CA MET A 91 -0.43 3.13 -9.91
C MET A 91 0.41 1.93 -9.48
N TRP A 92 1.18 2.05 -8.39
CA TRP A 92 1.93 0.94 -7.82
C TRP A 92 0.97 -0.18 -7.38
N ALA A 93 -0.12 0.15 -6.70
CA ALA A 93 -1.10 -0.82 -6.23
C ALA A 93 -1.78 -1.56 -7.37
N ASP A 94 -2.14 -0.86 -8.45
CA ASP A 94 -2.71 -1.49 -9.64
C ASP A 94 -1.74 -2.47 -10.31
N LYS A 95 -0.46 -2.07 -10.45
CA LYS A 95 0.60 -2.95 -10.98
C LYS A 95 0.84 -4.16 -10.09
N ALA A 96 0.83 -3.98 -8.76
CA ALA A 96 0.94 -5.07 -7.81
C ALA A 96 -0.22 -6.06 -7.99
N ARG A 97 -1.47 -5.56 -8.12
CA ARG A 97 -2.66 -6.39 -8.36
C ARG A 97 -2.52 -7.23 -9.63
N GLY A 98 -2.10 -6.60 -10.73
CA GLY A 98 -1.86 -7.30 -11.99
C GLY A 98 -0.75 -8.35 -11.90
N THR A 99 0.28 -8.08 -11.09
CA THR A 99 1.38 -9.03 -10.85
C THR A 99 0.93 -10.23 -10.02
N LEU A 100 0.07 -10.02 -9.02
CA LEU A 100 -0.49 -11.09 -8.19
C LEU A 100 -1.52 -11.94 -8.94
N GLY A 101 -2.29 -11.35 -9.85
CA GLY A 101 -3.29 -12.06 -10.64
C GLY A 101 -2.73 -12.82 -11.85
N VAL A 102 -1.47 -12.59 -12.21
CA VAL A 102 -0.76 -13.32 -13.28
C VAL A 102 0.21 -14.39 -12.73
N ALA A 103 0.28 -14.54 -11.40
CA ALA A 103 1.16 -15.46 -10.69
C ALA A 103 0.45 -16.75 -10.29
#